data_AF-A0A6H9YV20-F1
#
_entry.id   AF-A0A6H9YV20-F1
#
_cell.length_a   1.000
_cell.length_b   1.000
_cell.length_c   1.000
_cell.angle_alpha   90.00
_cell.angle_beta   90.00
_cell.angle_gamma   90.00
#
_symmetry.space_group_name_H-M   'P 1'
#
loop_
_entity.id
_entity.type
_entity.pdbx_description
1 polymer ?
#
loop_
_entity_poly.entity_id
_entity_poly.type
_entity_poly.pdbx_seq_one_letter_code
_entity_poly.pdbx_strand_id
1 'polypeptide(L)'
;MVRSWWVSSAPLEAGASITFDAIAPAAAPQGVQISAAAVNINARRPTHQGWLSIYGADTDDPDISSVNFDQGESTSGFDLAMPGTDGRLTVTNRCWV
;
A
#
# COMPACT_ATOMS: atom_id res chain seq x y z
N MET A 1 9.35 13.39 -14.21
CA MET A 1 10.05 13.42 -12.90
C MET A 1 9.30 12.47 -11.97
N VAL A 2 9.95 11.45 -11.42
CA VAL A 2 9.38 10.59 -10.37
C VAL A 2 9.95 11.09 -9.04
N ARG A 3 9.12 11.66 -8.17
CA ARG A 3 9.50 12.02 -6.81
C ARG A 3 9.12 10.83 -5.93
N SER A 4 10.10 10.15 -5.34
CA SER A 4 9.86 9.08 -4.37
C SER A 4 9.63 9.69 -2.98
N TRP A 5 8.50 9.36 -2.37
CA TRP A 5 8.20 9.67 -0.98
C TRP A 5 8.18 8.33 -0.24
N TRP A 6 9.16 8.09 0.62
CA TRP A 6 9.17 6.90 1.46
C TRP A 6 8.18 7.12 2.60
N VAL A 7 7.11 6.32 2.63
CA VAL A 7 6.25 6.22 3.80
C VAL A 7 6.78 5.06 4.64
N SER A 8 7.47 5.37 5.74
CA SER A 8 7.90 4.36 6.72
C SER A 8 6.89 4.29 7.85
N SER A 9 6.39 3.08 8.13
CA SER A 9 5.58 2.81 9.32
C SER A 9 6.46 2.33 10.48
N ALA A 10 5.95 2.44 11.71
CA ALA A 10 6.33 1.52 12.77
C ALA A 10 6.02 0.06 12.35
N PRO A 11 6.47 -0.98 13.07
CA PRO A 11 6.01 -2.35 12.82
C PRO A 11 4.48 -2.38 12.64
N LEU A 12 4.03 -2.94 11.52
CA LEU A 12 2.61 -3.03 11.19
C LEU A 12 2.13 -4.42 11.63
N GLU A 13 1.38 -4.47 12.73
CA GLU A 13 0.84 -5.72 13.27
C GLU A 13 -0.06 -6.44 12.25
N ALA A 14 -0.25 -7.74 12.42
CA ALA A 14 -1.19 -8.50 11.59
C ALA A 14 -2.62 -7.93 11.73
N GLY A 15 -3.30 -7.75 10.59
CA GLY A 15 -4.60 -7.10 10.49
C GLY A 15 -4.58 -5.58 10.58
N ALA A 16 -3.43 -4.95 10.87
CA ALA A 16 -3.33 -3.50 10.94
C ALA A 16 -3.09 -2.88 9.56
N SER A 17 -3.51 -1.61 9.44
CA SER A 17 -3.42 -0.84 8.19
C SER A 17 -2.66 0.46 8.38
N ILE A 18 -2.03 0.93 7.31
CA ILE A 18 -1.49 2.29 7.19
C ILE A 18 -2.09 2.97 5.96
N THR A 19 -2.55 4.21 6.13
CA THR A 19 -3.06 5.05 5.03
C THR A 19 -2.09 6.20 4.78
N PHE A 20 -1.84 6.51 3.51
CA PHE A 20 -0.92 7.58 3.12
C PHE A 20 -1.37 8.29 1.84
N ASP A 21 -0.87 9.52 1.68
CA ASP A 21 -1.05 10.29 0.45
C ASP A 21 -0.23 9.64 -0.68
N ALA A 22 -0.93 8.96 -1.60
CA ALA A 22 -0.29 8.40 -2.80
C ALA A 22 -0.01 9.47 -3.85
N ILE A 23 -0.68 10.62 -3.72
CA ILE A 23 -0.62 11.74 -4.64
C ILE A 23 -0.31 13.00 -3.85
N ALA A 24 0.65 13.79 -4.30
CA ALA A 24 0.90 15.09 -3.69
C ALA A 24 -0.32 16.02 -3.96
N PRO A 25 -0.84 16.73 -2.96
CA PRO A 25 -1.98 17.65 -3.15
C PRO A 25 -1.77 18.70 -4.24
N ALA A 26 -0.52 19.08 -4.53
CA ALA A 26 -0.15 20.03 -5.59
C ALA A 26 0.00 19.40 -6.99
N ALA A 27 -0.09 18.07 -7.12
CA ALA A 27 0.14 17.34 -8.36
C ALA A 27 -1.15 16.83 -9.02
N ALA A 28 -2.27 16.79 -8.29
CA ALA A 28 -3.58 16.45 -8.86
C ALA A 28 -4.24 17.71 -9.43
N PRO A 29 -4.59 17.76 -10.73
CA PRO A 29 -5.48 18.80 -11.22
C PRO A 29 -6.80 18.74 -10.44
N GLN A 30 -7.29 19.88 -9.95
CA GLN A 30 -8.55 19.90 -9.21
C GLN A 30 -9.68 19.29 -10.04
N GLY A 31 -10.45 18.38 -9.44
CA GLY A 31 -11.55 17.69 -10.10
C GLY A 31 -11.14 16.54 -11.03
N VAL A 32 -9.86 16.17 -11.09
CA VAL A 32 -9.41 14.98 -11.84
C VAL A 32 -9.18 13.82 -10.88
N GLN A 33 -9.96 12.75 -11.06
CA GLN A 33 -9.71 11.48 -10.39
C GLN A 33 -8.50 10.80 -11.03
N ILE A 34 -7.61 10.32 -10.18
CA ILE A 34 -6.40 9.63 -10.63
C ILE A 34 -6.74 8.16 -10.80
N SER A 35 -6.50 7.63 -12.00
CA SER A 35 -6.93 6.28 -12.37
C SER A 35 -6.07 5.17 -11.77
N ALA A 36 -4.77 5.44 -11.54
CA ALA A 36 -3.85 4.49 -10.91
C ALA A 36 -2.60 5.19 -10.37
N ALA A 37 -2.04 4.63 -9.31
CA ALA A 37 -0.71 4.89 -8.81
C ALA A 37 0.16 3.65 -9.01
N ALA A 38 1.36 3.84 -9.55
CA ALA A 38 2.38 2.80 -9.65
C ALA A 38 3.19 2.74 -8.35
N VAL A 39 3.07 1.64 -7.60
CA VAL A 39 3.60 1.53 -6.24
C VAL A 39 4.59 0.37 -6.14
N ASN A 40 5.76 0.65 -5.56
CA ASN A 40 6.67 -0.39 -5.08
C ASN A 40 6.44 -0.59 -3.58
N ILE A 41 6.14 -1.82 -3.17
CA ILE A 41 5.78 -2.18 -1.79
C ILE A 41 6.83 -3.13 -1.26
N ASN A 42 7.23 -2.94 0.00
CA ASN A 42 8.31 -3.73 0.62
C ASN A 42 7.86 -4.27 1.98
N ALA A 43 7.72 -5.59 2.10
CA ALA A 43 7.58 -6.26 3.39
C ALA A 43 8.99 -6.49 3.95
N ARG A 44 9.31 -5.86 5.10
CA ARG A 44 10.64 -5.97 5.72
C ARG A 44 10.55 -6.65 7.06
N ARG A 45 11.48 -7.58 7.29
CA ARG A 45 11.59 -8.36 8.53
C ARG A 45 10.24 -8.94 9.01
N PRO A 46 9.48 -9.66 8.16
CA PRO A 46 8.21 -10.24 8.60
C PRO A 46 8.44 -11.23 9.74
N THR A 47 7.57 -11.20 10.75
CA THR A 47 7.63 -12.13 11.89
C THR A 47 6.81 -13.39 11.66
N HIS A 48 5.93 -13.40 10.65
CA HIS A 48 5.07 -14.51 10.21
C HIS A 48 4.92 -14.48 8.69
N GLN A 49 4.46 -15.58 8.09
CA GLN A 49 4.06 -15.61 6.68
C GLN A 49 2.76 -14.83 6.44
N GLY A 50 2.62 -14.21 5.28
CA GLY A 50 1.46 -13.38 4.97
C GLY A 50 1.54 -12.66 3.64
N TRP A 51 0.75 -11.60 3.51
CA TRP A 51 0.79 -10.70 2.38
C TRP A 51 0.41 -9.27 2.75
N LEU A 52 0.83 -8.31 1.94
CA LEU A 52 0.31 -6.95 1.99
C LEU A 52 -0.74 -6.78 0.90
N SER A 53 -1.86 -6.15 1.25
CA SER A 53 -2.87 -5.70 0.29
C SER A 53 -2.81 -4.18 0.17
N ILE A 54 -2.79 -3.63 -1.05
CA ILE A 54 -2.89 -2.18 -1.31
C ILE A 54 -4.19 -1.82 -2.03
N TYR A 55 -4.87 -0.79 -1.57
CA TYR A 55 -6.19 -0.39 -2.10
C TYR A 55 -6.50 1.09 -1.82
N GLY A 56 -7.57 1.61 -2.40
CA GLY A 56 -8.03 3.00 -2.20
C GLY A 56 -8.45 3.24 -0.74
N ALA A 57 -8.11 4.40 -0.18
CA ALA A 57 -8.39 4.68 1.24
C ALA A 57 -9.89 4.78 1.59
N ASP A 58 -10.75 4.96 0.59
CA ASP A 58 -12.20 5.03 0.69
C ASP A 58 -12.89 3.71 0.28
N THR A 59 -12.14 2.63 0.08
CA THR A 59 -12.67 1.29 -0.21
C THR A 59 -12.39 0.33 0.93
N ASP A 60 -13.20 -0.73 1.03
CA ASP A 60 -12.90 -1.85 1.91
C ASP A 60 -11.64 -2.60 1.45
N ASP A 61 -10.95 -3.25 2.39
CA ASP A 61 -9.83 -4.15 2.08
C ASP A 61 -10.34 -5.29 1.17
N PRO A 62 -9.82 -5.41 -0.07
CA PRO A 62 -10.34 -6.37 -1.03
C PRO A 62 -9.88 -7.82 -0.75
N ASP A 63 -9.01 -8.03 0.23
CA ASP A 63 -8.40 -9.34 0.52
C ASP A 63 -7.56 -9.90 -0.63
N ILE A 64 -6.96 -9.01 -1.43
CA ILE A 64 -6.12 -9.36 -2.59
C ILE A 64 -4.66 -9.10 -2.26
N SER A 65 -3.79 -10.06 -2.60
CA SER A 65 -2.36 -9.95 -2.34
C SER A 65 -1.61 -9.15 -3.41
N SER A 66 -0.86 -8.14 -2.95
CA SER A 66 0.03 -7.33 -3.78
C SER A 66 1.49 -7.77 -3.62
N VAL A 67 1.88 -8.18 -2.41
CA VAL A 67 3.17 -8.85 -2.15
C VAL A 67 3.01 -9.90 -1.07
N ASN A 68 3.36 -11.14 -1.39
CA ASN A 68 3.44 -12.24 -0.42
C ASN A 68 4.82 -12.26 0.22
N PHE A 69 4.91 -12.72 1.46
CA PHE A 69 6.16 -12.84 2.19
C PHE A 69 6.15 -14.03 3.15
N ASP A 70 7.33 -14.60 3.37
CA ASP A 70 7.57 -15.64 4.36
C ASP A 70 8.22 -15.06 5.63
N GLN A 71 8.14 -15.82 6.73
CA GLN A 71 8.77 -15.43 7.98
C GLN A 71 10.28 -15.22 7.80
N GLY A 72 10.77 -14.05 8.21
CA GLY A 72 12.19 -13.69 8.15
C GLY A 72 12.70 -13.27 6.77
N GLU A 73 11.91 -13.44 5.70
CA GLU A 73 12.29 -13.08 4.34
C GLU A 73 11.70 -11.71 3.96
N SER A 74 12.55 -10.77 3.55
CA SER A 74 12.07 -9.48 3.07
C SER A 74 11.81 -9.55 1.57
N THR A 75 10.59 -9.20 1.17
CA THR A 75 10.13 -9.31 -0.22
C THR A 75 9.60 -7.96 -0.71
N SER A 76 9.85 -7.67 -1.98
CA SER A 76 9.37 -6.48 -2.67
C SER A 76 8.37 -6.87 -3.76
N GLY A 77 7.30 -6.10 -3.89
CA GLY A 77 6.32 -6.22 -4.97
C GLY A 77 6.12 -4.91 -5.71
N PHE A 78 5.39 -4.99 -6.82
CA PHE A 78 4.94 -3.84 -7.58
C PHE A 78 3.46 -4.01 -7.90
N ASP A 79 2.68 -2.95 -7.71
CA ASP A 79 1.24 -2.97 -7.97
C ASP A 79 0.76 -1.64 -8.59
N LEU A 80 -0.34 -1.72 -9.33
CA LEU A 80 -1.08 -0.58 -9.85
C LEU A 80 -2.36 -0.42 -9.03
N ALA A 81 -2.31 0.41 -8.00
CA ALA A 81 -3.43 0.63 -7.11
C ALA A 81 -4.24 1.86 -7.54
N MET A 82 -5.56 1.77 -7.51
CA MET A 82 -6.44 2.92 -7.72
C MET A 82 -6.55 3.69 -6.40
N PRO A 83 -6.08 4.94 -6.32
CA PRO A 83 -6.24 5.75 -5.12
C PRO A 83 -7.71 6.07 -4.87
N GLY A 84 -8.05 6.31 -3.61
CA GLY A 84 -9.37 6.81 -3.26
C GLY A 84 -9.64 8.19 -3.86
N THR A 85 -10.87 8.66 -3.75
CA THR A 85 -11.29 9.98 -4.25
C THR A 85 -10.49 11.14 -3.65
N ASP A 86 -9.88 10.93 -2.49
CA ASP A 86 -8.99 11.86 -1.80
C ASP A 86 -7.50 11.71 -2.17
N GLY A 87 -7.17 10.81 -3.10
CA GLY A 87 -5.80 10.56 -3.56
C GLY A 87 -4.96 9.71 -2.61
N ARG A 88 -5.59 9.03 -1.62
CA ARG A 88 -4.88 8.20 -0.64
C ARG A 88 -5.00 6.71 -0.95
N LEU A 89 -3.99 5.98 -0.51
CA LEU A 89 -3.95 4.52 -0.52
C LEU A 89 -3.82 4.00 0.90
N THR A 90 -4.37 2.82 1.12
CA THR A 90 -4.20 2.04 2.34
C THR A 90 -3.44 0.75 2.03
N VAL A 91 -2.52 0.38 2.92
CA VAL A 91 -1.86 -0.93 2.93
C VAL A 91 -2.24 -1.66 4.20
N THR A 92 -2.75 -2.88 4.07
CA THR A 92 -3.07 -3.76 5.20
C THR A 92 -2.14 -4.96 5.24
N ASN A 93 -1.66 -5.29 6.44
CA ASN A 93 -0.88 -6.51 6.68
C ASN A 93 -1.80 -7.69 6.98
N ARG A 94 -1.77 -8.73 6.17
CA ARG A 94 -2.59 -9.93 6.33
C ARG A 94 -1.70 -11.13 6.67
N CYS A 95 -2.22 -12.02 7.50
CA CYS A 95 -1.62 -13.32 7.74
C CYS A 95 -2.43 -14.41 7.04
N TRP A 96 -1.74 -15.44 6.57
CA TRP A 96 -2.40 -16.69 6.20
C TRP A 96 -2.96 -17.33 7.48
N VAL A 97 -4.26 -17.60 7.49
CA VAL A 97 -4.93 -18.37 8.56
C VAL A 97 -4.64 -19.85 8.43
#